data_AF-A0A175R5Y0-F1
#
_entry.id   AF-A0A175R5Y0-F1
#
_cell.length_a   1.000
_cell.length_b   1.000
_cell.length_c   1.000
_cell.angle_alpha   90.00
_cell.angle_beta   90.00
_cell.angle_gamma   90.00
#
_symmetry.space_group_name_H-M   'P 1'
#
loop_
_entity.id
_entity.type
_entity.pdbx_description
1 polymer ?
#
loop_
_entity_poly.entity_id
_entity_poly.type
_entity_poly.pdbx_seq_one_letter_code
_entity_poly.pdbx_strand_id
1 'polypeptide(L)'
;MPHSSVLPSISLPTGITGTWRWDFDAGLFFADERVCRLFDLPAAWGRLGVSSERFLEQLHHQDRVSLTARVAAVRRRQDPFFEIYRVLGPAQSVIWVRSFGLPVREADGSCRSYVGLILSARPSLAVSEAPEDELVDTLIRAHDLAEGLGLDIVSRLLQVVLLETGRQIATNMTQDAPPSG
;
A
#
# COMPACT_ATOMS: atom_id res chain seq x y z
N MET A 1 -20.15 18.75 -20.90
CA MET A 1 -19.70 17.35 -20.84
C MET A 1 -18.42 17.30 -20.03
N PRO A 2 -18.39 16.81 -18.78
CA PRO A 2 -17.12 16.48 -18.16
C PRO A 2 -16.73 15.06 -18.59
N HIS A 3 -15.52 14.93 -19.13
CA HIS A 3 -14.89 13.64 -19.37
C HIS A 3 -14.71 12.94 -18.01
N SER A 4 -15.51 11.90 -17.77
CA SER A 4 -15.28 10.97 -16.66
C SER A 4 -14.03 10.17 -17.00
N SER A 5 -12.87 10.69 -16.59
CA SER A 5 -11.62 9.94 -16.62
C SER A 5 -11.68 8.90 -15.49
N VAL A 6 -12.28 7.75 -15.79
CA VAL A 6 -12.14 6.56 -14.96
C VAL A 6 -10.64 6.24 -14.92
N LEU A 7 -9.99 6.54 -13.79
CA LEU A 7 -8.61 6.13 -13.58
C LEU A 7 -8.58 4.60 -13.68
N PRO A 8 -7.71 4.00 -14.50
CA PRO A 8 -7.60 2.55 -14.57
C PRO A 8 -7.32 1.98 -13.18
N SER A 9 -8.17 1.06 -12.74
CA SER A 9 -8.05 0.35 -11.48
C SER A 9 -6.87 -0.62 -11.55
N ILE A 10 -5.92 -0.49 -10.64
CA ILE A 10 -4.75 -1.38 -10.55
C ILE A 10 -5.15 -2.65 -9.78
N SER A 11 -5.10 -3.80 -10.45
CA SER A 11 -5.28 -5.11 -9.81
C SER A 11 -3.93 -5.69 -9.40
N LEU A 12 -3.91 -6.48 -8.33
CA LEU A 12 -2.71 -7.08 -7.78
C LEU A 12 -2.36 -8.36 -8.55
N PRO A 13 -1.12 -8.53 -9.02
CA PRO A 13 -0.49 -9.83 -9.03
C PRO A 13 0.09 -10.12 -7.64
N THR A 14 0.02 -11.39 -7.23
CA THR A 14 0.51 -11.90 -5.96
C THR A 14 2.01 -11.65 -5.75
N GLY A 15 2.33 -11.04 -4.62
CA GLY A 15 3.68 -10.98 -4.07
C GLY A 15 3.94 -9.68 -3.32
N ILE A 16 3.88 -9.72 -1.98
CA ILE A 16 4.52 -8.70 -1.14
C ILE A 16 5.94 -8.53 -1.65
N THR A 17 6.23 -7.37 -2.23
CA THR A 17 7.56 -7.13 -2.76
C THR A 17 8.52 -6.90 -1.63
N GLY A 18 8.13 -6.29 -0.52
CA GLY A 18 8.94 -6.31 0.69
C GLY A 18 8.48 -5.31 1.74
N THR A 19 9.24 -5.24 2.82
CA THR A 19 8.99 -4.32 3.93
C THR A 19 10.04 -3.22 3.99
N TRP A 20 9.65 -2.07 4.53
CA TRP A 20 10.54 -0.92 4.71
C TRP A 20 10.28 -0.19 6.02
N ARG A 21 11.29 0.53 6.48
CA ARG A 21 11.21 1.51 7.56
C ARG A 21 11.89 2.80 7.11
N TRP A 22 11.18 3.91 7.21
CA TRP A 22 11.73 5.22 6.93
C TRP A 22 11.92 5.99 8.24
N ASP A 23 13.17 6.25 8.58
CA ASP A 23 13.58 7.11 9.69
C ASP A 23 13.80 8.53 9.15
N PHE A 24 12.78 9.38 9.28
CA PHE A 24 12.78 10.68 8.62
C PHE A 24 13.57 11.74 9.38
N ASP A 25 13.92 11.49 10.64
CA ASP A 25 14.80 12.36 11.42
C ASP A 25 16.27 12.06 11.11
N ALA A 26 16.63 10.78 10.97
CA ALA A 26 17.96 10.39 10.50
C ALA A 26 18.14 10.54 8.98
N GLY A 27 17.06 10.71 8.23
CA GLY A 27 17.08 10.74 6.76
C GLY A 27 17.37 9.38 6.12
N LEU A 28 17.14 8.28 6.86
CA LEU A 28 17.51 6.92 6.45
C LEU A 28 16.28 6.08 6.09
N PHE A 29 16.40 5.33 5.01
CA PHE A 29 15.42 4.37 4.55
C PHE A 29 16.02 2.97 4.64
N PHE A 30 15.44 2.15 5.51
CA PHE A 30 15.76 0.76 5.70
C PHE A 30 14.79 -0.09 4.91
N ALA A 31 15.29 -1.12 4.24
CA ALA A 31 14.46 -1.96 3.41
C ALA A 31 14.99 -3.39 3.40
N ASP A 32 14.10 -4.35 3.17
CA ASP A 32 14.52 -5.72 2.92
C ASP A 32 15.21 -5.84 1.54
N GLU A 33 15.84 -6.99 1.30
CA GLU A 33 16.58 -7.27 0.07
C GLU A 33 15.70 -7.26 -1.18
N ARG A 34 14.39 -7.48 -1.03
CA ARG A 34 13.47 -7.50 -2.15
C ARG A 34 13.07 -6.08 -2.55
N VAL A 35 12.87 -5.17 -1.59
CA VAL A 35 12.71 -3.74 -1.85
C VAL A 35 13.96 -3.17 -2.48
N CYS A 36 15.16 -3.48 -1.98
CA CYS A 36 16.40 -3.01 -2.61
C CYS A 36 16.48 -3.43 -4.09
N ARG A 37 16.19 -4.69 -4.40
CA ARG A 37 16.16 -5.19 -5.79
C ARG A 37 15.11 -4.48 -6.66
N LEU A 38 13.96 -4.14 -6.09
CA LEU A 38 12.90 -3.40 -6.79
C LEU A 38 13.35 -1.99 -7.23
N PHE A 39 14.22 -1.36 -6.44
CA PHE A 39 14.76 -0.01 -6.70
C PHE A 39 16.15 -0.04 -7.36
N ASP A 40 16.58 -1.19 -7.89
CA ASP A 40 17.92 -1.38 -8.49
C ASP A 40 19.06 -0.98 -7.55
N LEU A 41 18.92 -1.28 -6.25
CA LEU A 41 19.91 -1.02 -5.21
C LEU A 41 20.56 -2.33 -4.73
N PRO A 42 21.84 -2.31 -4.33
CA PRO A 42 22.50 -3.45 -3.71
C PRO A 42 21.74 -3.93 -2.47
N ALA A 43 21.39 -5.21 -2.42
CA ALA A 43 20.57 -5.80 -1.35
C ALA A 43 21.14 -5.58 0.06
N ALA A 44 22.46 -5.59 0.20
CA ALA A 44 23.15 -5.37 1.48
C ALA A 44 22.93 -3.97 2.05
N TRP A 45 22.62 -2.97 1.21
CA TRP A 45 22.45 -1.58 1.66
C TRP A 45 21.16 -1.38 2.45
N GLY A 46 20.10 -2.14 2.14
CA GLY A 46 18.79 -1.96 2.77
C GLY A 46 18.82 -2.11 4.28
N ARG A 47 19.59 -3.05 4.80
CA ARG A 47 19.74 -3.25 6.26
C ARG A 47 20.64 -2.20 6.93
N LEU A 48 21.56 -1.59 6.17
CA LEU A 48 22.46 -0.55 6.67
C LEU A 48 21.79 0.82 6.74
N GLY A 49 20.66 0.99 6.05
CA GLY A 49 20.02 2.28 5.87
C GLY A 49 20.63 3.02 4.68
N VAL A 50 19.78 3.38 3.73
CA VAL A 50 20.15 4.19 2.56
C VAL A 50 19.61 5.59 2.76
N SER A 51 20.30 6.62 2.28
CA SER A 51 19.74 7.97 2.37
C SER A 51 18.41 8.07 1.61
N SER A 52 17.49 8.87 2.15
CA SER A 52 16.16 9.05 1.56
C SER A 52 16.28 9.61 0.13
N GLU A 53 17.25 10.49 -0.11
CA GLU A 53 17.54 11.10 -1.40
C GLU A 53 17.88 10.04 -2.46
N ARG A 54 18.68 9.03 -2.10
CA ARG A 54 19.01 7.94 -3.03
C ARG A 54 17.81 7.09 -3.40
N PHE A 55 16.87 6.87 -2.49
CA PHE A 55 15.61 6.21 -2.84
C PHE A 55 14.74 7.09 -3.74
N LEU A 56 14.74 8.42 -3.52
CA LEU A 56 14.03 9.37 -4.38
C LEU A 56 14.64 9.47 -5.80
N GLU A 57 15.95 9.30 -5.93
CA GLU A 57 16.65 9.24 -7.24
C GLU A 57 16.13 8.08 -8.09
N GLN A 58 15.76 6.96 -7.46
CA GLN A 58 15.22 5.78 -8.15
C GLN A 58 13.72 5.89 -8.45
N LEU A 59 13.07 7.01 -8.18
CA LEU A 59 11.72 7.27 -8.66
C LEU A 59 11.73 7.69 -10.12
N HIS A 60 10.67 7.32 -10.85
CA HIS A 60 10.43 7.87 -12.17
C HIS A 60 10.29 9.40 -12.10
N HIS A 61 10.93 10.12 -13.02
CA HIS A 61 11.06 11.58 -12.96
C HIS A 61 9.71 12.33 -12.81
N GLN A 62 8.65 11.82 -13.44
CA GLN A 62 7.30 12.42 -13.36
C GLN A 62 6.67 12.30 -11.97
N ASP A 63 7.08 11.32 -11.15
CA ASP A 63 6.47 11.07 -9.84
C ASP A 63 7.22 11.76 -8.70
N ARG A 64 8.50 12.14 -8.91
CA ARG A 64 9.37 12.72 -7.89
C ARG A 64 8.76 13.92 -7.17
N VAL A 65 8.25 14.90 -7.93
CA VAL A 65 7.71 16.15 -7.37
C VAL A 65 6.47 15.87 -6.52
N SER A 66 5.52 15.10 -7.07
CA SER A 66 4.28 14.76 -6.38
C SER A 66 4.55 13.94 -5.11
N LEU A 67 5.39 12.92 -5.20
CA LEU A 67 5.69 12.04 -4.07
C LEU A 67 6.45 12.78 -2.97
N THR A 68 7.40 13.66 -3.32
CA THR A 68 8.11 14.49 -2.34
C THR A 68 7.15 15.40 -1.56
N ALA A 69 6.20 16.04 -2.26
CA ALA A 69 5.18 16.86 -1.62
C ALA A 69 4.29 16.02 -0.68
N ARG A 70 3.92 14.81 -1.09
CA ARG A 70 3.13 13.91 -0.24
C ARG A 70 3.90 13.45 0.99
N VAL A 71 5.17 13.05 0.83
CA VAL A 71 6.04 12.63 1.93
C VAL A 71 6.17 13.75 2.97
N ALA A 72 6.34 15.01 2.53
CA ALA A 72 6.35 16.16 3.42
C ALA A 72 5.01 16.35 4.17
N ALA A 73 3.88 16.17 3.47
CA ALA A 73 2.56 16.29 4.08
C ALA A 73 2.30 15.21 5.14
N VAL A 74 2.66 13.95 4.84
CA VAL A 74 2.51 12.80 5.73
C VAL A 74 3.40 12.94 6.96
N ARG A 75 4.67 13.35 6.80
CA ARG A 75 5.56 13.64 7.94
C ARG A 75 4.96 14.66 8.90
N ARG A 76 4.36 15.73 8.37
CA ARG A 76 3.75 16.80 9.18
C ARG A 76 2.49 16.36 9.90
N ARG A 77 1.61 15.61 9.22
CA ARG A 77 0.30 15.23 9.76
C ARG A 77 0.32 13.95 10.58
N GLN A 78 1.36 13.13 10.40
CA GLN A 78 1.43 11.77 10.94
C GLN A 78 0.27 10.88 10.46
N ASP A 79 -0.22 11.12 9.25
CA ASP A 79 -1.26 10.30 8.62
C ASP A 79 -0.66 8.99 8.07
N PRO A 80 -1.46 7.94 7.84
CA PRO A 80 -1.03 6.80 7.04
C PRO A 80 -0.54 7.22 5.65
N PHE A 81 0.52 6.56 5.19
CA PHE A 81 1.04 6.70 3.84
C PHE A 81 0.39 5.66 2.92
N PHE A 82 -0.27 6.10 1.85
CA PHE A 82 -0.80 5.22 0.81
C PHE A 82 -0.58 5.88 -0.54
N GLU A 83 0.37 5.35 -1.31
CA GLU A 83 0.74 5.94 -2.60
C GLU A 83 0.97 4.88 -3.67
N ILE A 84 0.66 5.28 -4.90
CA ILE A 84 0.92 4.50 -6.11
C ILE A 84 1.82 5.34 -7.00
N TYR A 85 3.02 4.83 -7.30
CA TYR A 85 4.02 5.56 -8.07
C TYR A 85 4.91 4.60 -8.85
N ARG A 86 5.79 5.14 -9.69
CA ARG A 86 6.75 4.36 -10.48
C ARG A 86 8.15 4.47 -9.94
N VAL A 87 8.84 3.34 -9.92
CA VAL A 87 10.26 3.22 -9.59
C VAL A 87 11.04 2.76 -10.82
N LEU A 88 12.33 3.09 -10.84
CA LEU A 88 13.31 2.64 -11.81
C LEU A 88 13.96 1.38 -11.23
N GLY A 89 13.56 0.23 -11.77
CA GLY A 89 14.13 -1.06 -11.43
C GLY A 89 15.34 -1.42 -12.30
N PRO A 90 15.83 -2.67 -12.21
CA PRO A 90 16.98 -3.14 -12.97
C PRO A 90 16.86 -2.85 -14.46
N ALA A 91 18.00 -2.45 -15.06
CA ALA A 91 18.09 -2.02 -16.46
C ALA A 91 17.15 -0.84 -16.81
N GLN A 92 16.88 0.04 -15.84
CA GLN A 92 16.00 1.21 -15.99
C GLN A 92 14.56 0.86 -16.40
N SER A 93 14.10 -0.34 -16.03
CA SER A 93 12.72 -0.73 -16.23
C SER A 93 11.80 0.08 -15.34
N VAL A 94 10.66 0.54 -15.89
CA VAL A 94 9.66 1.26 -15.11
C VAL A 94 8.74 0.27 -14.43
N ILE A 95 8.72 0.26 -13.10
CA ILE A 95 7.90 -0.64 -12.30
C ILE A 95 6.89 0.18 -11.51
N TRP A 96 5.61 -0.15 -11.64
CA TRP A 96 4.58 0.42 -10.79
C TRP A 96 4.62 -0.23 -9.41
N VAL A 97 4.49 0.58 -8.37
CA VAL A 97 4.46 0.11 -6.99
C VAL A 97 3.29 0.75 -6.24
N ARG A 98 2.76 0.00 -5.29
CA ARG A 98 1.84 0.48 -4.25
C ARG A 98 2.56 0.37 -2.92
N SER A 99 2.65 1.47 -2.20
CA SER A 99 3.34 1.52 -0.92
C SER A 99 2.38 1.97 0.17
N PHE A 100 2.43 1.25 1.28
CA PHE A 100 1.58 1.45 2.45
C PHE A 100 2.49 1.62 3.65
N GLY A 101 2.26 2.64 4.47
CA GLY A 101 3.04 2.89 5.67
C GLY A 101 2.23 3.49 6.79
N LEU A 102 2.61 3.15 8.02
CA LEU A 102 2.03 3.71 9.23
C LEU A 102 3.11 4.44 10.04
N PRO A 103 2.75 5.56 10.71
CA PRO A 103 3.64 6.21 11.65
C PRO A 103 3.92 5.29 12.84
N VAL A 104 5.17 5.26 13.29
CA VAL A 104 5.55 4.58 14.53
C VAL A 104 5.61 5.62 15.64
N ARG A 105 4.75 5.45 16.65
CA ARG A 105 4.76 6.27 17.86
C ARG A 105 5.64 5.63 18.93
N GLU A 106 6.55 6.42 19.45
CA GLU A 106 7.44 6.07 20.54
C GLU A 106 6.74 6.26 21.89
N ALA A 107 7.32 5.74 22.97
CA ALA A 107 6.75 5.83 24.32
C ALA A 107 6.60 7.28 24.82
N ASP A 108 7.42 8.21 24.31
CA ASP A 108 7.35 9.64 24.60
C ASP A 108 6.26 10.38 23.79
N GLY A 109 5.49 9.67 22.95
CA GLY A 109 4.45 10.21 22.10
C GLY A 109 4.97 10.82 20.78
N SER A 110 6.28 10.88 20.57
CA SER A 110 6.87 11.34 19.32
C SER A 110 6.70 10.31 18.21
N CYS A 111 6.69 10.79 16.96
CA CYS A 111 6.78 9.95 15.77
C CYS A 111 8.02 10.38 15.03
N ARG A 112 8.94 9.44 14.77
CA ARG A 112 10.21 9.69 14.07
C ARG A 112 10.42 8.76 12.88
N SER A 113 9.57 7.75 12.75
CA SER A 113 9.67 6.79 11.66
C SER A 113 8.33 6.31 11.15
N TYR A 114 8.35 5.79 9.94
CA TYR A 114 7.27 5.06 9.32
C TYR A 114 7.71 3.63 9.05
N VAL A 115 6.80 2.67 9.15
CA VAL A 115 7.02 1.28 8.72
C VAL A 115 5.94 0.86 7.77
N GLY A 116 6.29 0.00 6.82
CA GLY A 116 5.38 -0.30 5.74
C GLY A 116 5.76 -1.48 4.88
N LEU A 117 4.90 -1.69 3.89
CA LEU A 117 5.06 -2.70 2.85
C LEU A 117 4.93 -2.04 1.49
N ILE A 118 5.61 -2.64 0.51
CA ILE A 118 5.55 -2.23 -0.88
C ILE A 118 5.24 -3.43 -1.75
N LEU A 119 4.38 -3.21 -2.74
CA LEU A 119 3.85 -4.21 -3.64
C LEU A 119 4.09 -3.74 -5.07
N SER A 120 4.71 -4.58 -5.91
CA SER A 120 4.73 -4.35 -7.35
C SER A 120 3.30 -4.44 -7.88
N ALA A 121 2.87 -3.40 -8.57
CA ALA A 121 1.57 -3.34 -9.22
C ALA A 121 1.72 -3.61 -10.71
N ARG A 122 0.68 -4.21 -11.31
CA ARG A 122 0.49 -4.18 -12.76
C ARG A 122 -0.72 -3.30 -13.09
N PRO A 123 -0.67 -2.48 -14.14
CA PRO A 123 -1.87 -1.83 -14.67
C PRO A 123 -2.90 -2.93 -14.99
N SER A 124 -4.11 -2.85 -14.44
CA SER A 124 -5.20 -3.75 -14.80
C SER A 124 -6.25 -2.99 -15.58
N LEU A 125 -6.80 -3.65 -16.59
CA LEU A 125 -7.93 -3.18 -17.40
C LEU A 125 -9.21 -4.00 -17.13
N ALA A 126 -9.14 -5.02 -16.26
CA ALA A 126 -10.27 -5.90 -15.98
C ALA A 126 -11.06 -5.39 -14.77
N VAL A 127 -12.37 -5.20 -14.98
CA VAL A 127 -13.39 -5.05 -13.94
C VAL A 127 -14.04 -6.42 -13.79
N SER A 128 -13.99 -7.00 -12.59
CA SER A 128 -14.62 -8.29 -12.27
C SER A 128 -16.15 -8.14 -12.25
N GLU A 129 -16.89 -9.15 -12.73
CA GLU A 129 -18.35 -9.10 -12.90
C GLU A 129 -19.15 -9.42 -11.61
N ALA A 130 -18.50 -9.73 -10.49
CA ALA A 130 -19.15 -9.82 -9.16
C ALA A 130 -18.15 -9.49 -8.04
N PRO A 131 -17.76 -8.21 -7.89
CA PRO A 131 -16.63 -7.83 -7.04
C PRO A 131 -16.87 -8.03 -5.53
N GLU A 132 -18.14 -8.09 -5.10
CA GLU A 132 -18.50 -8.20 -3.67
C GLU A 132 -18.25 -9.61 -3.12
N ASP A 133 -18.72 -10.65 -3.80
CA ASP A 133 -18.49 -12.05 -3.41
C ASP A 133 -16.99 -12.37 -3.43
N GLU A 134 -16.26 -11.94 -4.47
CA GLU A 134 -14.82 -12.11 -4.58
C GLU A 134 -14.05 -11.43 -3.43
N LEU A 135 -14.51 -10.24 -3.01
CA LEU A 135 -13.95 -9.52 -1.87
C LEU A 135 -14.18 -10.26 -0.56
N VAL A 136 -15.42 -10.70 -0.29
CA VAL A 136 -15.76 -11.45 0.93
C VAL A 136 -14.93 -12.73 1.02
N ASP A 137 -14.88 -13.51 -0.05
CA ASP A 137 -14.09 -14.74 -0.13
C ASP A 137 -12.59 -14.49 0.12
N THR A 138 -12.07 -13.38 -0.41
CA THR A 138 -10.67 -13.00 -0.22
C THR A 138 -10.38 -12.61 1.22
N LEU A 139 -11.28 -11.87 1.86
CA LEU A 139 -11.15 -11.48 3.26
C LEU A 139 -11.23 -12.69 4.20
N ILE A 140 -12.09 -13.68 3.92
CA ILE A 140 -12.17 -14.94 4.67
C ILE A 140 -10.85 -15.70 4.57
N ARG A 141 -10.34 -15.92 3.35
CA ARG A 141 -9.05 -16.60 3.15
C ARG A 141 -7.89 -15.90 3.86
N ALA A 142 -7.88 -14.57 3.84
CA ALA A 142 -6.86 -13.78 4.53
C ALA A 142 -6.95 -13.92 6.05
N HIS A 143 -8.17 -13.93 6.60
CA HIS A 143 -8.43 -14.12 8.02
C HIS A 143 -7.89 -15.48 8.51
N ASP A 144 -8.27 -16.57 7.84
CA ASP A 144 -7.87 -17.93 8.21
C ASP A 144 -6.35 -18.12 8.16
N LEU A 145 -5.70 -17.49 7.16
CA LEU A 145 -4.24 -17.49 7.06
C LEU A 145 -3.59 -16.73 8.23
N ALA A 146 -4.15 -15.57 8.61
CA ALA A 146 -3.63 -14.79 9.73
C ALA A 146 -3.77 -15.55 11.06
N GLU A 147 -4.88 -16.26 11.28
CA GLU A 147 -5.05 -17.15 12.43
C GLU A 147 -4.05 -18.32 12.41
N GLY A 148 -3.90 -19.00 11.27
CA GLY A 148 -2.95 -20.11 11.12
C GLY A 148 -1.49 -19.71 11.34
N LEU A 149 -1.14 -18.44 11.12
CA LEU A 149 0.18 -17.86 11.38
C LEU A 149 0.34 -17.28 12.80
N GLY A 150 -0.72 -17.26 13.61
CA GLY A 150 -0.70 -16.68 14.96
C GLY A 150 -0.60 -15.15 14.99
N LEU A 151 -1.08 -14.46 13.94
CA LEU A 151 -1.06 -13.00 13.85
C LEU A 151 -2.32 -12.40 14.49
N ASP A 152 -2.43 -12.50 15.82
CA ASP A 152 -3.65 -12.19 16.61
C ASP A 152 -4.29 -10.83 16.32
N ILE A 153 -3.47 -9.79 16.14
CA ILE A 153 -3.99 -8.45 15.86
C ILE A 153 -4.53 -8.40 14.42
N VAL A 154 -3.85 -9.05 13.48
CA VAL A 154 -4.21 -9.03 12.06
C VAL A 154 -5.51 -9.80 11.83
N SER A 155 -5.67 -10.98 12.42
CA SER A 155 -6.91 -11.77 12.32
C SER A 155 -8.11 -10.98 12.86
N ARG A 156 -7.98 -10.36 14.04
CA ARG A 156 -9.04 -9.51 14.62
C ARG A 156 -9.41 -8.32 13.73
N LEU A 157 -8.42 -7.67 13.11
CA LEU A 157 -8.69 -6.57 12.19
C LEU A 157 -9.43 -7.05 10.94
N LEU A 158 -9.03 -8.19 10.36
CA LEU A 158 -9.72 -8.78 9.22
C LEU A 158 -11.16 -9.18 9.54
N GLN A 159 -11.41 -9.66 10.77
CA GLN A 159 -12.77 -9.94 11.24
C GLN A 159 -13.65 -8.68 11.26
N VAL A 160 -13.12 -7.55 11.74
CA VAL A 160 -13.85 -6.28 11.73
C VAL A 160 -14.13 -5.81 10.30
N VAL A 161 -13.16 -5.95 9.39
CA VAL A 161 -13.35 -5.61 7.98
C VAL A 161 -14.45 -6.47 7.34
N LEU A 162 -14.45 -7.79 7.59
CA LEU A 162 -15.51 -8.70 7.11
C LEU A 162 -16.91 -8.26 7.54
N LEU A 163 -17.08 -7.93 8.84
CA LEU A 163 -18.36 -7.48 9.38
C LEU A 163 -18.81 -6.16 8.74
N GLU A 164 -17.89 -5.22 8.57
CA GLU A 164 -18.18 -3.94 7.94
C GLU A 164 -18.51 -4.09 6.44
N THR A 165 -17.81 -4.96 5.72
CA THR A 165 -18.12 -5.30 4.33
C THR A 165 -19.53 -5.88 4.21
N GLY A 166 -19.89 -6.87 5.04
CA GLY A 166 -21.24 -7.44 5.04
C GLY A 166 -22.33 -6.40 5.33
N ARG A 167 -22.06 -5.47 6.26
CA ARG A 167 -22.96 -4.35 6.57
C ARG A 167 -23.18 -3.44 5.35
N GLN A 168 -22.13 -3.08 4.62
CA GLN A 168 -22.24 -2.22 3.44
C GLN A 168 -23.01 -2.90 2.30
N ILE A 169 -22.70 -4.17 2.00
CA ILE A 169 -23.40 -4.96 0.98
C ILE A 169 -24.90 -5.03 1.30
N ALA A 170 -25.26 -5.40 2.53
CA ALA A 170 -26.66 -5.47 2.96
C ALA A 170 -27.38 -4.11 2.88
N THR A 171 -26.68 -3.01 3.17
CA THR A 171 -27.23 -1.66 3.05
C THR A 171 -27.55 -1.31 1.60
N ASN A 172 -26.66 -1.64 0.67
CA ASN A 172 -26.83 -1.37 -0.76
C ASN A 172 -28.00 -2.20 -1.35
N MET A 173 -28.14 -3.47 -0.96
CA MET A 173 -29.28 -4.31 -1.36
C MET A 173 -30.65 -3.72 -0.98
N THR A 174 -30.70 -2.97 0.11
CA THR A 174 -31.95 -2.34 0.59
C THR A 174 -32.29 -1.07 -0.18
N GLN A 175 -31.31 -0.42 -0.83
CA GLN A 175 -31.50 0.80 -1.62
C GLN A 175 -31.89 0.53 -3.08
N ASP A 176 -31.53 -0.64 -3.63
CA ASP A 176 -31.89 -1.05 -5.00
C ASP A 176 -33.28 -1.69 -5.13
N ALA A 177 -34.02 -1.84 -4.03
CA ALA A 177 -35.39 -2.33 -4.07
C ALA A 177 -36.31 -1.27 -4.75
N PRO A 178 -37.11 -1.63 -5.77
CA PRO A 178 -37.99 -0.67 -6.43
C PRO A 178 -39.00 -0.10 -5.41
N PRO A 179 -39.38 1.19 -5.52
CA PRO A 179 -40.37 1.76 -4.63
C PRO A 179 -41.67 0.98 -4.77
N SER A 180 -42.16 0.44 -3.66
CA SER A 180 -43.43 -0.25 -3.58
C SER A 180 -44.55 0.67 -4.10
N GLY A 181 -45.07 0.38 -5.29
CA GLY A 181 -46.21 1.04 -5.91
C GLY A 181 -47.36 0.08 -6.08
#